data_AF-A0A967I0V0-F1
#
_entry.id   AF-A0A967I0V0-F1
#
_cell.length_a   1.000
_cell.length_b   1.000
_cell.length_c   1.000
_cell.angle_alpha   90.00
_cell.angle_beta   90.00
_cell.angle_gamma   90.00
#
_symmetry.space_group_name_H-M   'P 1'
#
loop_
_entity.id
_entity.type
_entity.pdbx_description
1 polymer ?
#
loop_
_entity_poly.entity_id
_entity_poly.type
_entity_poly.pdbx_seq_one_letter_code
_entity_poly.pdbx_strand_id
1 'polypeptide(L)'
;MVAHIYGRLSLIANNERPHMFIKELMLYIDHLREETKKFSLKLSFRTPAYFSKFKKNLLEGIEYYHRLAGQFIEDQRAQFLEDLKVLQDEIERLALPDVG
;
A
#
# COMPACT_ATOMS: atom_id res chain seq x y z
N MET A 1 3.29 9.02 -16.67
CA MET A 1 2.97 7.57 -16.61
C MET A 1 4.29 6.81 -16.59
N VAL A 2 4.36 5.60 -16.02
CA VAL A 2 5.54 4.69 -15.97
C VAL A 2 6.54 4.84 -14.79
N ALA A 3 6.28 5.60 -13.73
CA ALA A 3 7.17 5.58 -12.54
C ALA A 3 6.79 4.50 -11.50
N HIS A 4 5.49 4.20 -11.34
CA HIS A 4 4.97 3.34 -10.25
C HIS A 4 4.96 1.84 -10.58
N ILE A 5 5.33 1.48 -11.81
CA ILE A 5 5.32 0.09 -12.25
C ILE A 5 6.56 -0.64 -11.74
N TYR A 6 7.71 0.02 -11.65
CA TYR A 6 8.99 -0.64 -11.35
C TYR A 6 9.07 -1.23 -9.94
N GLY A 7 8.73 -0.47 -8.89
CA GLY A 7 8.76 -0.98 -7.52
C GLY A 7 7.78 -2.14 -7.30
N ARG A 8 6.62 -2.09 -7.95
CA ARG A 8 5.66 -3.19 -7.89
C ARG A 8 6.08 -4.40 -8.72
N LEU A 9 6.63 -4.18 -9.92
CA LEU A 9 7.12 -5.28 -10.75
C LEU A 9 8.28 -5.99 -10.08
N SER A 10 9.19 -5.28 -9.39
CA SER A 10 10.27 -5.92 -8.62
C SER A 10 9.75 -6.74 -7.45
N LEU A 11 8.73 -6.25 -6.72
CA LEU A 11 8.05 -7.01 -5.65
C LEU A 11 7.38 -8.30 -6.13
N ILE A 12 6.94 -8.32 -7.40
CA ILE A 12 6.27 -9.50 -8.01
C ILE A 12 7.28 -10.39 -8.75
N ALA A 13 8.35 -9.83 -9.29
CA ALA A 13 9.34 -10.53 -10.11
C ALA A 13 10.47 -11.17 -9.29
N ASN A 14 10.63 -10.81 -8.02
CA ASN A 14 11.44 -11.60 -7.11
C ASN A 14 10.87 -13.03 -7.08
N ASN A 15 11.68 -14.01 -7.49
CA ASN A 15 11.32 -15.44 -7.57
C ASN A 15 10.97 -16.04 -6.19
N GLU A 16 11.15 -15.27 -5.12
CA GLU A 16 10.72 -15.59 -3.77
C GLU A 16 9.27 -15.14 -3.59
N ARG A 17 8.40 -16.05 -3.13
CA ARG A 17 6.99 -15.75 -2.92
C ARG A 17 6.86 -14.56 -1.96
N PRO A 18 6.35 -13.40 -2.41
CA PRO A 18 6.18 -12.26 -1.54
C PRO A 18 5.29 -12.63 -0.35
N HIS A 19 5.65 -12.12 0.83
CA HIS A 19 4.97 -12.44 2.06
C HIS A 19 3.47 -12.13 1.95
N MET A 20 2.60 -12.98 2.50
CA MET A 20 1.14 -12.83 2.39
C MET A 20 0.65 -11.42 2.79
N PHE A 21 1.22 -10.87 3.86
CA PHE A 21 0.95 -9.51 4.34
C PHE A 21 1.27 -8.42 3.30
N ILE A 22 2.36 -8.55 2.54
CA ILE A 22 2.71 -7.63 1.45
C ILE A 22 1.64 -7.71 0.36
N LYS A 23 1.21 -8.91 -0.01
CA LYS A 23 0.13 -9.11 -1.01
C LYS A 23 -1.20 -8.51 -0.57
N GLU A 24 -1.54 -8.64 0.70
CA GLU A 24 -2.75 -8.04 1.26
C GLU A 24 -2.69 -6.51 1.20
N LEU A 25 -1.57 -5.89 1.64
CA LEU A 25 -1.39 -4.44 1.54
C LEU A 25 -1.48 -3.95 0.09
N MET A 26 -0.84 -4.65 -0.85
CA MET A 26 -0.93 -4.33 -2.27
C MET A 26 -2.38 -4.32 -2.77
N LEU A 27 -3.17 -5.32 -2.39
CA LEU A 27 -4.58 -5.42 -2.76
C LEU A 27 -5.39 -4.24 -2.23
N TYR A 28 -5.18 -3.86 -0.98
CA TYR A 28 -5.89 -2.71 -0.39
C TYR A 28 -5.44 -1.37 -0.98
N ILE A 29 -4.15 -1.20 -1.31
CA ILE A 29 -3.64 -0.01 -2.01
C ILE A 29 -4.29 0.11 -3.40
N ASP A 30 -4.42 -1.01 -4.12
CA ASP A 30 -5.11 -1.05 -5.42
C ASP A 30 -6.58 -0.69 -5.31
N HIS A 31 -7.24 -1.22 -4.30
CA HIS A 31 -8.63 -0.88 -4.03
C HIS A 31 -8.79 0.63 -3.74
N LEU A 32 -7.92 1.20 -2.90
CA LEU A 32 -7.94 2.64 -2.59
C LEU A 32 -7.74 3.50 -3.85
N ARG A 33 -6.84 3.09 -4.75
CA ARG A 33 -6.63 3.76 -6.04
C ARG A 33 -7.86 3.70 -6.93
N GLU A 34 -8.47 2.54 -7.05
CA GLU A 34 -9.65 2.36 -7.87
C GLU A 34 -10.82 3.20 -7.34
N GLU A 35 -11.03 3.22 -6.02
CA GLU A 35 -12.06 4.04 -5.39
C GLU A 35 -11.78 5.54 -5.59
N THR A 36 -10.52 5.96 -5.49
CA THR A 36 -10.12 7.36 -5.74
C THR A 36 -10.39 7.75 -7.20
N LYS A 37 -10.09 6.85 -8.14
CA LYS A 37 -10.40 7.04 -9.56
C LYS A 37 -11.92 7.16 -9.78
N LYS A 38 -12.73 6.26 -9.21
CA LYS A 38 -14.19 6.34 -9.29
C LYS A 38 -14.72 7.66 -8.71
N PHE A 39 -14.16 8.11 -7.58
CA PHE A 39 -14.52 9.40 -6.99
C PHE A 39 -14.19 10.57 -7.93
N SER A 40 -13.01 10.59 -8.54
CA SER A 40 -12.62 11.63 -9.52
C SER A 40 -13.54 11.67 -10.75
N LEU A 41 -14.10 10.52 -11.13
CA LEU A 41 -15.08 10.39 -12.23
C LEU A 41 -16.53 10.65 -11.78
N LYS A 42 -16.76 11.05 -10.51
CA LYS A 42 -18.09 11.21 -9.90
C LYS A 42 -18.95 9.94 -9.96
N LEU A 43 -18.31 8.77 -9.99
CA LEU A 43 -18.93 7.44 -9.98
C LEU A 43 -18.98 6.82 -8.58
N SER A 44 -18.52 7.54 -7.56
CA SER A 44 -18.48 7.08 -6.18
C SER A 44 -19.21 8.05 -5.26
N PHE A 45 -19.97 7.51 -4.30
CA PHE A 45 -20.64 8.24 -3.23
C PHE A 45 -19.81 8.32 -1.95
N ARG A 46 -18.55 7.86 -1.98
CA ARG A 46 -17.64 7.93 -0.83
C ARG A 46 -17.28 9.39 -0.51
N THR A 47 -17.04 9.68 0.76
CA THR A 47 -16.63 11.02 1.19
C THR A 47 -15.11 11.17 1.20
N PRO A 48 -14.56 12.39 1.09
CA PRO A 48 -13.13 12.63 1.33
C PRO A 48 -12.61 12.06 2.67
N ALA A 49 -13.44 12.10 3.71
CA ALA A 49 -13.13 11.51 5.02
C ALA A 49 -12.96 9.98 4.97
N TYR A 50 -13.70 9.27 4.10
CA TYR A 50 -13.51 7.84 3.88
C TYR A 50 -12.10 7.55 3.35
N PHE A 51 -11.64 8.29 2.35
CA PHE A 51 -10.30 8.13 1.77
C PHE A 51 -9.20 8.43 2.78
N SER A 52 -9.36 9.50 3.54
CA SER A 52 -8.41 9.90 4.60
C SER A 52 -8.31 8.82 5.69
N LYS A 53 -9.44 8.29 6.15
CA LYS A 53 -9.48 7.19 7.12
C LYS A 53 -8.87 5.91 6.55
N PHE A 54 -9.15 5.58 5.29
CA PHE A 54 -8.58 4.41 4.64
C PHE A 54 -7.06 4.51 4.58
N LYS A 55 -6.51 5.62 4.10
CA LYS A 55 -5.06 5.86 4.06
C LYS A 55 -4.42 5.75 5.44
N LYS A 56 -5.05 6.36 6.46
CA LYS A 56 -4.59 6.23 7.85
C LYS A 56 -4.53 4.78 8.31
N ASN A 57 -5.60 4.01 8.09
CA ASN A 57 -5.63 2.59 8.47
C ASN A 57 -4.54 1.76 7.75
N LEU A 58 -4.24 2.06 6.49
CA LEU A 58 -3.15 1.39 5.76
C LEU A 58 -1.79 1.67 6.39
N LEU A 59 -1.52 2.93 6.76
CA LEU A 59 -0.27 3.32 7.42
C LEU A 59 -0.14 2.65 8.80
N GLU A 60 -1.23 2.61 9.58
CA GLU A 60 -1.27 1.88 10.86
C GLU A 60 -1.01 0.38 10.67
N GLY A 61 -1.55 -0.21 9.60
CA GLY A 61 -1.29 -1.61 9.22
C GLY A 61 0.18 -1.85 8.87
N ILE A 62 0.82 -0.93 8.14
CA ILE A 62 2.26 -0.99 7.86
C ILE A 62 3.08 -0.91 9.14
N GLU A 63 2.77 0.01 10.06
CA GLU A 63 3.47 0.08 11.35
C GLU A 63 3.31 -1.21 12.16
N TYR A 64 2.11 -1.79 12.15
CA TYR A 64 1.87 -3.07 12.80
C TYR A 64 2.74 -4.18 12.19
N TYR A 65 2.79 -4.30 10.87
CA TYR A 65 3.63 -5.29 10.20
C TYR A 65 5.13 -5.02 10.37
N HIS A 66 5.56 -3.76 10.44
CA HIS A 66 6.94 -3.40 10.78
C HIS A 66 7.33 -3.91 12.17
N ARG A 67 6.43 -3.80 13.17
CA ARG A 67 6.65 -4.39 14.50
C ARG A 67 6.67 -5.91 14.46
N LEU A 68 5.78 -6.53 13.68
CA LEU A 68 5.69 -7.98 13.54
C LEU A 68 6.94 -8.58 12.87
N ALA A 69 7.60 -7.83 11.99
CA ALA A 69 8.85 -8.25 11.34
C ALA A 69 9.97 -8.61 12.33
N GLY A 70 9.91 -8.10 13.57
CA GLY A 70 10.82 -8.51 14.64
C GLY A 70 10.72 -9.98 15.04
N GLN A 71 9.64 -10.67 14.64
CA GLN A 71 9.42 -12.11 14.89
C GLN A 71 9.87 -12.99 13.71
N PHE A 72 10.32 -12.40 12.59
CA PHE A 72 10.73 -13.13 11.41
C PHE A 72 12.20 -13.55 11.46
N ILE A 73 12.54 -14.60 10.74
CA ILE A 73 13.93 -15.06 10.55
C ILE A 73 14.69 -13.99 9.74
N GLU A 74 15.96 -13.74 10.05
CA GLU A 74 16.76 -12.63 9.49
C GLU A 74 16.70 -12.54 7.95
N ASP A 75 16.84 -13.68 7.26
CA ASP A 75 16.84 -13.73 5.79
C ASP A 75 15.54 -13.20 5.17
N GLN A 76 14.39 -13.46 5.81
CA GLN A 76 13.08 -12.98 5.33
C GLN A 76 12.75 -11.58 5.82
N ARG A 77 13.34 -11.17 6.95
CA ARG A 77 13.07 -9.89 7.59
C ARG A 77 13.55 -8.71 6.77
N ALA A 78 14.76 -8.79 6.20
CA ALA A 78 15.33 -7.70 5.41
C ALA A 78 14.48 -7.38 4.18
N GLN A 79 14.12 -8.40 3.38
CA GLN A 79 13.27 -8.21 2.21
C GLN A 79 11.88 -7.72 2.60
N PHE A 80 11.28 -8.28 3.65
CA PHE A 80 9.96 -7.86 4.12
C PHE A 80 9.91 -6.39 4.55
N LEU A 81 10.94 -5.90 5.24
CA LEU A 81 11.02 -4.49 5.67
C LEU A 81 11.22 -3.54 4.49
N GLU A 82 12.01 -3.93 3.49
CA GLU A 82 12.17 -3.15 2.26
C GLU A 82 10.84 -3.08 1.49
N ASP A 83 10.13 -4.21 1.38
CA ASP A 83 8.82 -4.28 0.73
C ASP A 83 7.80 -3.37 1.43
N LEU A 84 7.76 -3.39 2.77
CA LEU A 84 6.89 -2.49 3.55
C LEU A 84 7.20 -1.02 3.29
N LYS A 85 8.48 -0.66 3.20
CA LYS A 85 8.92 0.72 2.93
C LYS A 85 8.46 1.18 1.54
N VAL A 86 8.62 0.34 0.52
CA VAL A 86 8.13 0.63 -0.84
C VAL A 86 6.62 0.89 -0.84
N LEU A 87 5.85 0.05 -0.14
CA LEU A 87 4.39 0.23 -0.03
C LEU A 87 4.01 1.47 0.77
N GLN A 88 4.75 1.81 1.83
CA GLN A 88 4.53 3.03 2.59
C GLN A 88 4.71 4.26 1.72
N ASP A 89 5.82 4.36 1.00
CA ASP A 89 6.09 5.49 0.10
C ASP A 89 5.04 5.58 -1.02
N GLU A 90 4.50 4.43 -1.45
CA GLU A 90 3.41 4.37 -2.43
C GLU A 90 2.12 4.97 -1.86
N ILE A 91 1.75 4.62 -0.63
CA ILE A 91 0.57 5.16 0.07
C ILE A 91 0.73 6.66 0.32
N GLU A 92 1.90 7.11 0.77
CA GLU A 92 2.16 8.52 1.06
C GLU A 92 2.00 9.38 -0.20
N ARG A 93 2.47 8.89 -1.35
CA ARG A 93 2.34 9.53 -2.66
C ARG A 93 0.92 9.51 -3.25
N LEU A 94 -0.02 8.74 -2.70
CA LEU A 94 -1.41 8.79 -3.14
C LEU A 94 -2.02 10.15 -2.77
N ALA A 95 -2.33 10.93 -3.80
CA ALA A 95 -3.18 12.11 -3.69
C ALA A 95 -4.60 11.67 -3.37
N LEU A 96 -5.12 12.11 -2.22
CA LEU A 96 -6.50 11.85 -1.84
C LEU A 96 -7.38 13.03 -2.27
N PRO A 97 -8.69 12.80 -2.46
CA PRO A 97 -9.62 13.90 -2.66
C PRO A 97 -9.64 14.77 -1.40
N ASP A 98 -9.38 16.07 -1.56
CA ASP A 98 -9.37 17.01 -0.45
C ASP A 98 -10.79 17.30 0.06
N VAL A 99 -10.91 17.58 1.35
CA VAL A 99 -12.14 18.15 1.93
C VAL A 99 -11.96 19.66 1.81
N GLY A 100 -12.38 20.22 0.67
CA GLY A 100 -12.45 21.68 0.51
C GLY A 100 -13.31 22.33 1.59
#